data_AF-A0A7K3J0C7-F1
#
_entry.id   AF-A0A7K3J0C7-F1
#
_cell.length_a   1.000
_cell.length_b   1.000
_cell.length_c   1.000
_cell.angle_alpha   90.00
_cell.angle_beta   90.00
_cell.angle_gamma   90.00
#
_symmetry.space_group_name_H-M   'P 1'
#
loop_
_entity.id
_entity.type
_entity.pdbx_description
1 polymer ?
#
loop_
_entity_poly.entity_id
_entity_poly.type
_entity_poly.pdbx_seq_one_letter_code
_entity_poly.pdbx_strand_id
1 'polypeptide(L)' 'PLLPSYHTYTWEGISYLKKTNWFLMEYNGEMVNEPQVKEGITRVEWLLPEEISKIKGSAWLSLMDLINESIFNPHLPYNV' A
#
# COMPACT_ATOMS: atom_id res chain seq x y z
N PRO A 1 -8.83 11.16 -0.48
CA PRO A 1 -8.92 9.98 0.41
C PRO A 1 -9.23 8.76 -0.45
N LEU A 2 -8.62 7.61 -0.16
CA LEU A 2 -8.80 6.38 -0.94
C LEU A 2 -9.83 5.45 -0.28
N LEU A 3 -10.24 4.39 -0.98
CA LEU A 3 -11.14 3.38 -0.42
C LEU A 3 -10.53 2.73 0.84
N PRO A 4 -11.31 2.60 1.93
CA PRO A 4 -10.81 1.94 3.13
C PRO A 4 -10.72 0.42 2.90
N SER A 5 -9.71 -0.21 3.49
CA SER A 5 -9.59 -1.67 3.51
C SER A 5 -10.06 -2.24 4.85
N TYR A 6 -10.55 -3.46 4.82
CA TYR A 6 -10.93 -4.22 6.02
C TYR A 6 -10.08 -5.48 6.12
N HIS A 7 -9.65 -5.81 7.34
CA HIS A 7 -8.93 -7.03 7.62
C HIS A 7 -9.44 -7.66 8.90
N THR A 8 -9.48 -8.99 8.92
CA THR A 8 -9.79 -9.76 10.11
C THR A 8 -8.53 -10.34 10.70
N TYR A 9 -8.48 -10.42 12.02
CA TYR A 9 -7.44 -11.12 12.75
C TYR A 9 -8.02 -11.70 14.03
N THR A 10 -7.38 -12.74 14.56
CA THR A 10 -7.77 -13.35 15.83
C THR A 10 -6.73 -12.99 16.87
N TRP A 11 -7.19 -12.51 18.03
CA TRP A 11 -6.36 -12.24 19.19
C TRP A 11 -7.02 -12.86 20.42
N GLU A 12 -6.28 -13.70 21.14
CA GLU A 12 -6.78 -14.43 22.33
C GLU A 12 -8.10 -15.20 22.08
N GLY A 13 -8.25 -15.76 20.87
CA GLY A 13 -9.45 -16.51 20.48
C GLY A 13 -10.64 -15.64 20.06
N ILE A 14 -10.52 -14.33 20.10
CA ILE A 14 -11.56 -13.38 19.67
C ILE A 14 -11.23 -12.89 18.25
N SER A 15 -12.22 -12.96 17.36
CA SER A 15 -12.10 -12.42 16.00
C SER A 15 -12.41 -10.93 15.97
N TYR A 16 -11.48 -10.16 15.42
CA TYR A 16 -11.60 -8.71 15.25
C TYR A 16 -11.72 -8.36 13.77
N LEU A 17 -12.52 -7.34 13.48
CA LEU A 17 -12.56 -6.66 12.19
C LEU A 17 -11.95 -5.27 12.37
N LYS A 18 -10.89 -4.97 11.63
CA LYS A 18 -10.24 -3.66 11.65
C LYS A 18 -10.41 -2.97 10.31
N LYS A 19 -10.83 -1.70 10.38
CA LYS A 19 -10.92 -0.77 9.26
C LYS A 19 -9.65 0.08 9.21
N THR A 20 -9.04 0.19 8.03
CA THR A 20 -7.91 1.09 7.76
C THR A 20 -8.32 2.12 6.73
N ASN A 21 -8.14 3.40 7.05
CA ASN A 21 -8.36 4.50 6.09
C ASN A 21 -7.02 4.83 5.41
N TRP A 22 -7.07 5.04 4.10
CA TRP A 22 -5.88 5.27 3.27
C TRP A 22 -5.91 6.65 2.63
N PHE A 23 -4.72 7.22 2.45
CA PHE A 23 -4.52 8.55 1.91
C PHE A 23 -3.38 8.51 0.90
N LEU A 24 -3.57 9.22 -0.21
CA LEU A 24 -2.50 9.46 -1.17
C LEU A 24 -1.62 10.59 -0.65
N MET A 25 -0.30 10.42 -0.73
CA MET A 25 0.67 11.40 -0.28
C MET A 25 1.58 11.78 -1.43
N GLU A 26 1.83 13.07 -1.59
CA GLU A 26 2.89 13.58 -2.46
C GLU A 26 4.19 13.67 -1.64
N TYR A 27 5.29 13.27 -2.25
CA TYR A 27 6.59 13.27 -1.62
C TYR A 27 7.64 13.81 -2.59
N ASN A 28 8.36 14.85 -2.15
CA ASN A 28 9.37 15.57 -2.94
C ASN A 28 10.76 15.51 -2.31
N GLY A 29 10.97 14.62 -1.33
CA GLY A 29 12.26 14.39 -0.70
C GLY A 29 13.08 13.33 -1.43
N GLU A 30 14.14 12.87 -0.78
CA GLU A 30 15.01 11.81 -1.31
C GLU A 30 14.29 10.46 -1.32
N MET A 31 14.43 9.70 -2.40
CA MET A 31 13.91 8.32 -2.48
C MET A 31 14.72 7.39 -1.58
N VAL A 32 14.46 7.44 -0.27
CA VAL A 32 15.08 6.58 0.73
C VAL A 32 14.59 5.15 0.54
N ASN A 33 15.52 4.19 0.48
CA ASN A 33 15.25 2.75 0.39
C ASN A 33 15.69 2.00 1.66
N GLU A 34 15.92 2.73 2.75
CA GLU A 34 16.31 2.17 4.04
C GLU A 34 15.06 1.71 4.82
N PRO A 35 14.90 0.40 5.07
CA PRO A 35 13.71 -0.11 5.76
C PRO A 35 13.79 0.11 7.28
N GLN A 36 12.62 0.28 7.92
CA GLN A 36 12.51 0.39 9.38
C GLN A 36 12.57 -0.99 10.06
N VAL A 37 13.77 -1.56 10.17
CA VAL A 37 13.98 -2.92 10.72
C VAL A 37 13.47 -3.07 12.15
N LYS A 38 13.54 -2.00 12.97
CA LYS A 38 13.01 -2.00 14.34
C LYS A 38 11.49 -2.19 14.41
N GLU A 39 10.77 -1.80 13.35
CA GLU A 39 9.33 -1.97 13.22
C GLU A 39 8.96 -3.28 12.48
N GLY A 40 9.96 -4.10 12.14
CA GLY A 40 9.77 -5.33 11.38
C GLY A 40 9.66 -5.13 9.86
N ILE A 41 9.91 -3.92 9.36
CA ILE A 41 9.97 -3.65 7.91
C ILE A 41 11.35 -4.05 7.40
N THR A 42 11.40 -4.95 6.41
CA THR A 42 12.66 -5.53 5.89
C THR A 42 13.00 -5.07 4.47
N ARG A 43 12.05 -4.48 3.75
CA ARG A 43 12.21 -4.03 2.36
C ARG A 43 11.34 -2.80 2.11
N VAL A 44 11.91 -1.78 1.47
CA VAL A 44 11.23 -0.56 1.01
C VAL A 44 11.71 -0.29 -0.41
N GLU A 45 10.77 -0.07 -1.33
CA GLU A 45 11.07 0.22 -2.73
C GLU A 45 10.11 1.26 -3.28
N TRP A 46 10.63 2.11 -4.16
CA TRP A 46 9.85 2.99 -5.02
C TRP A 46 9.56 2.24 -6.32
N LEU A 47 8.28 2.13 -6.68
CA LEU A 47 7.84 1.40 -7.86
C LEU A 47 7.16 2.35 -8.84
N LEU A 48 7.51 2.22 -10.12
CA LEU A 48 6.73 2.82 -11.19
C LEU A 48 5.41 2.05 -11.40
N PRO A 49 4.36 2.68 -11.96
CA PRO A 49 3.08 2.03 -12.22
C PRO A 49 3.18 0.66 -12.93
N GLU A 50 4.06 0.54 -13.93
CA GLU A 50 4.31 -0.67 -14.70
C GLU A 50 4.98 -1.78 -13.87
N GLU A 51 5.68 -1.42 -12.81
CA GLU A 51 6.41 -2.34 -11.93
C GLU A 51 5.53 -2.96 -10.84
N ILE A 52 4.31 -2.46 -10.65
CA ILE A 52 3.36 -2.95 -9.64
C ILE A 52 3.03 -4.43 -9.86
N SER A 53 3.08 -4.89 -11.11
CA SER A 53 2.94 -6.31 -11.45
C SER A 53 3.91 -7.22 -10.66
N LYS A 54 5.10 -6.72 -10.28
CA LYS A 54 6.11 -7.46 -9.51
C LYS A 54 5.64 -7.84 -8.11
N ILE A 55 4.78 -7.02 -7.49
CA ILE A 55 4.31 -7.26 -6.11
C ILE A 55 2.94 -7.94 -6.05
N LYS A 56 2.22 -8.01 -7.18
CA LYS A 56 0.85 -8.58 -7.25
C LYS A 56 0.74 -10.00 -6.69
N GLY A 57 1.75 -10.84 -6.94
CA GLY A 57 1.75 -12.23 -6.46
C GLY A 57 2.04 -12.39 -4.96
N SER A 58 2.52 -11.34 -4.29
CA SER A 58 2.99 -11.41 -2.90
C SER A 58 2.19 -10.53 -1.93
N ALA A 59 1.44 -9.55 -2.44
CA ALA A 59 0.60 -8.70 -1.61
C ALA A 59 -0.79 -9.31 -1.39
N TRP A 60 -1.43 -8.90 -0.29
CA TRP A 60 -2.78 -9.32 0.03
C TRP A 60 -3.78 -8.81 -1.01
N LEU A 61 -4.67 -9.68 -1.48
CA LEU A 61 -5.69 -9.34 -2.48
C LEU A 61 -6.60 -8.19 -2.01
N SER A 62 -6.85 -8.08 -0.70
CA SER A 62 -7.64 -7.00 -0.10
C SER A 62 -7.00 -5.60 -0.24
N LEU A 63 -5.72 -5.53 -0.60
CA LEU A 63 -5.02 -4.28 -0.88
C LEU A 63 -4.93 -3.98 -2.39
N MET A 64 -5.31 -4.92 -3.27
CA MET A 64 -5.20 -4.70 -4.72
C MET A 64 -6.14 -3.62 -5.22
N ASP A 65 -7.38 -3.58 -4.70
CA ASP A 65 -8.34 -2.55 -5.10
C ASP A 65 -7.81 -1.15 -4.74
N LEU A 66 -7.23 -1.01 -3.54
CA LEU A 66 -6.57 0.22 -3.09
C LEU A 66 -5.38 0.60 -3.98
N ILE A 67 -4.49 -0.36 -4.27
CA ILE A 67 -3.31 -0.12 -5.09
C ILE A 67 -3.73 0.31 -6.51
N ASN A 68 -4.69 -0.39 -7.11
CA ASN A 68 -5.19 -0.04 -8.44
C ASN A 68 -5.82 1.36 -8.42
N GLU A 69 -6.66 1.70 -7.44
CA GLU A 69 -7.24 3.05 -7.32
C GLU A 69 -6.15 4.14 -7.20
N SER A 70 -5.07 3.87 -6.45
CA SER A 70 -3.97 4.82 -6.26
C SER A 70 -3.18 5.10 -7.53
N ILE A 71 -3.11 4.12 -8.45
CA ILE A 71 -2.36 4.21 -9.71
C ILE A 71 -3.23 4.81 -10.82
N PHE A 72 -4.49 4.41 -10.90
CA PHE A 72 -5.40 4.79 -11.98
C PHE A 72 -6.13 6.13 -11.74
N ASN A 73 -5.60 7.01 -10.89
CA ASN A 73 -6.25 8.30 -10.64
C ASN A 73 -5.97 9.28 -11.78
N PRO A 74 -6.98 9.66 -12.59
CA PRO A 74 -6.82 10.55 -13.76
C PRO A 74 -6.44 11.99 -13.39
N HIS A 75 -6.37 12.32 -12.09
CA HIS A 75 -5.97 13.64 -11.60
C HIS A 75 -4.50 13.72 -11.17
N LEU A 76 -3.73 12.63 -11.25
CA LEU A 76 -2.28 12.69 -11.09
C LEU A 76 -1.63 13.10 -12.43
N PRO A 77 -0.70 14.09 -12.44
CA PRO A 77 -0.15 14.64 -13.67
C PRO A 77 0.80 13.70 -14.42
N TYR A 78 1.00 12.47 -13.95
CA TYR A 78 1.95 11.53 -14.51
C TYR A 78 1.23 10.41 -15.27
N ASN A 79 0.75 10.76 -16.46
CA ASN A 79 0.82 9.83 -17.59
C ASN A 79 2.23 10.00 -18.18
N VAL A 80 3.13 9.07 -17.87
CA VAL A 80 4.34 8.80 -18.67
C VAL A 80 4.28 7.37 -19.18
#